data_AF-A0A7C5XW54-F1
#
_entry.id   AF-A0A7C5XW54-F1
#
_cell.length_a   1.000
_cell.length_b   1.000
_cell.length_c   1.000
_cell.angle_alpha   90.00
_cell.angle_beta   90.00
_cell.angle_gamma   90.00
#
_symmetry.space_group_name_H-M   'P 1'
#
loop_
_entity.id
_entity.type
_entity.pdbx_description
1 polymer ?
#
loop_
_entity_poly.entity_id
_entity_poly.type
_entity_poly.pdbx_seq_one_letter_code
_entity_poly.pdbx_strand_id
1 'polypeptide(L)'
;MVTPPLSSREILRHVHHYGVGSLNLTNITALFTGMVLALQTAYALSSFGAKMYIGEIVGMALVRELGPVLTALMVGGRVGSGITAELGSMKVTEQVDAI
;
A
#
# COMPACT_ATOMS: atom_id res chain seq x y z
N MET A 1 -27.02 24.92 6.92
CA MET A 1 -26.87 23.46 7.01
C MET A 1 -26.44 22.99 5.63
N VAL A 2 -25.13 22.92 5.39
CA VAL A 2 -24.55 22.55 4.08
C VAL A 2 -24.77 21.05 3.91
N THR A 3 -25.65 20.66 3.00
CA THR A 3 -25.79 19.25 2.60
C THR A 3 -24.49 18.85 1.91
N PRO A 4 -23.79 17.78 2.34
CA PRO A 4 -22.60 17.34 1.63
C PRO A 4 -23.05 16.78 0.28
N PRO A 5 -22.52 17.27 -0.86
CA PRO A 5 -22.78 16.65 -2.14
C PRO A 5 -21.92 15.39 -2.21
N LEU A 6 -22.33 14.33 -1.49
CA LEU A 6 -21.74 13.00 -1.57
C LEU A 6 -22.08 12.40 -2.94
N SER A 7 -21.37 12.88 -3.96
CA SER A 7 -21.43 12.32 -5.30
C SER A 7 -20.66 11.01 -5.29
N SER A 8 -21.36 9.89 -5.38
CA SER A 8 -20.74 8.56 -5.49
C SER A 8 -19.71 8.50 -6.62
N ARG A 9 -19.92 9.28 -7.68
CA ARG A 9 -19.01 9.41 -8.83
C ARG A 9 -17.66 10.04 -8.43
N GLU A 10 -17.65 11.04 -7.57
CA GLU A 10 -16.41 11.69 -7.10
C GLU A 10 -15.63 10.78 -6.16
N ILE A 11 -16.32 10.08 -5.26
CA ILE A 11 -15.69 9.08 -4.38
C ILE A 11 -15.02 8.00 -5.24
N LEU A 12 -15.72 7.45 -6.23
CA LEU A 12 -15.16 6.49 -7.18
C LEU A 12 -13.94 7.03 -7.93
N ARG A 13 -13.98 8.30 -8.35
CA ARG A 13 -12.85 8.96 -9.01
C ARG A 13 -11.63 9.03 -8.11
N HIS A 14 -11.78 9.45 -6.85
CA HIS A 14 -10.68 9.52 -5.89
C HIS A 14 -10.15 8.13 -5.52
N VAL A 15 -11.03 7.15 -5.28
CA VAL A 15 -10.63 5.76 -5.00
C VAL A 15 -9.83 5.19 -6.17
N HIS A 16 -10.29 5.41 -7.41
CA HIS A 16 -9.54 4.97 -8.59
C HIS A 16 -8.18 5.68 -8.70
N HIS A 17 -8.15 7.01 -8.58
CA HIS A 17 -6.92 7.79 -8.72
C HIS A 17 -5.86 7.40 -7.67
N TYR A 18 -6.23 7.40 -6.40
CA TYR A 18 -5.30 7.07 -5.31
C TYR A 18 -5.01 5.57 -5.21
N GLY A 19 -6.02 4.72 -5.43
CA GLY A 19 -5.88 3.26 -5.39
C GLY A 19 -5.02 2.75 -6.53
N VAL A 20 -5.41 2.99 -7.79
CA VAL A 20 -4.67 2.53 -8.97
C VAL A 20 -3.30 3.18 -9.03
N GLY A 21 -3.20 4.46 -8.66
CA GLY A 21 -1.92 5.17 -8.59
C GLY A 21 -0.92 4.54 -7.60
N SER A 22 -1.39 3.79 -6.61
CA SER A 22 -0.55 3.12 -5.60
C SER A 22 -0.18 1.68 -5.96
N LEU A 23 -0.84 1.07 -6.95
CA LEU A 23 -0.62 -0.32 -7.33
C LEU A 23 0.81 -0.59 -7.80
N ASN A 24 1.37 0.28 -8.65
CA ASN A 24 2.70 0.05 -9.22
C ASN A 24 3.77 0.00 -8.12
N LEU A 25 3.75 0.97 -7.19
CA LEU A 25 4.68 1.02 -6.07
C LEU A 25 4.50 -0.20 -5.15
N THR A 26 3.25 -0.54 -4.80
CA THR A 26 2.95 -1.63 -3.88
C THR A 26 3.36 -2.99 -4.47
N ASN A 27 3.08 -3.23 -5.76
CA ASN A 27 3.41 -4.48 -6.44
C ASN A 27 4.92 -4.69 -6.54
N ILE A 28 5.68 -3.64 -6.89
CA ILE A 28 7.15 -3.72 -6.99
C ILE A 28 7.73 -4.05 -5.60
N THR A 29 7.31 -3.34 -4.56
CA THR A 29 7.79 -3.61 -3.19
C THR A 29 7.43 -5.02 -2.74
N ALA A 30 6.18 -5.45 -2.92
CA ALA A 30 5.73 -6.78 -2.52
C ALA A 30 6.48 -7.90 -3.27
N LEU A 31 6.75 -7.71 -4.57
CA LEU A 31 7.51 -8.67 -5.38
C LEU A 31 8.93 -8.84 -4.85
N PHE A 32 9.67 -7.74 -4.66
CA PHE A 32 11.04 -7.80 -4.16
C PHE A 32 11.12 -8.34 -2.73
N THR A 33 10.20 -7.92 -1.84
CA THR A 33 10.14 -8.48 -0.48
C THR A 33 9.84 -9.97 -0.49
N GLY A 34 8.93 -10.43 -1.35
CA GLY A 34 8.62 -11.85 -1.51
C GLY A 34 9.82 -12.67 -2.02
N MET A 35 10.56 -12.14 -3.01
CA MET A 35 11.78 -12.80 -3.52
C MET A 35 12.86 -12.92 -2.44
N VAL A 36 13.09 -11.86 -1.66
CA VAL A 36 14.06 -11.86 -0.55
C VAL A 36 13.65 -12.88 0.52
N LEU A 37 12.37 -12.89 0.90
CA LEU A 37 11.86 -13.83 1.89
C LEU A 37 12.02 -15.28 1.42
N ALA A 38 11.65 -15.59 0.18
CA ALA A 38 11.77 -16.93 -0.38
C ALA A 38 13.24 -17.41 -0.39
N LEU A 39 14.17 -16.54 -0.79
CA LEU A 39 15.60 -16.85 -0.79
C LEU A 39 16.10 -17.10 0.64
N GLN A 40 15.74 -16.24 1.59
CA GLN A 40 16.18 -16.36 2.98
C GLN A 40 15.61 -17.61 3.66
N THR A 41 14.33 -17.91 3.45
CA THR A 41 13.70 -19.14 3.94
C THR A 41 14.35 -20.38 3.31
N ALA A 42 14.69 -20.34 2.01
CA ALA A 42 15.38 -21.44 1.35
C ALA A 42 16.75 -21.73 1.97
N TYR A 43 17.55 -20.70 2.25
CA TYR A 43 18.82 -20.86 2.97
C TYR A 43 18.60 -21.40 4.37
N ALA A 44 17.65 -20.84 5.12
CA ALA A 44 17.35 -21.27 6.49
C ALA A 44 16.95 -22.76 6.58
N LEU A 45 16.08 -23.23 5.69
CA LEU A 45 15.57 -24.61 5.71
C LEU A 45 16.50 -25.62 5.02
N SER A 46 17.47 -25.14 4.23
CA SER A 46 18.42 -26.02 3.54
C SER A 46 19.22 -26.89 4.52
N SER A 47 19.60 -26.33 5.67
CA SER A 47 20.35 -26.98 6.75
C SER A 47 19.55 -28.08 7.46
N PHE A 48 18.22 -28.00 7.41
CA PHE A 48 17.31 -28.93 8.07
C PHE A 48 16.73 -29.98 7.12
N GLY A 49 17.12 -29.96 5.83
CA GLY A 49 16.54 -30.84 4.80
C GLY A 49 15.07 -30.53 4.46
N ALA A 50 14.53 -29.40 4.93
CA ALA A 50 13.09 -29.10 4.91
C ALA A 50 12.65 -28.24 3.70
N LYS A 51 13.38 -28.28 2.57
CA LYS A 51 13.15 -27.39 1.42
C LYS A 51 11.74 -27.47 0.82
N MET A 52 11.03 -28.59 1.01
CA MET A 52 9.65 -28.76 0.54
C MET A 52 8.65 -27.79 1.21
N TYR A 53 8.94 -27.28 2.41
CA TYR A 53 8.04 -26.38 3.15
C TYR A 53 8.23 -24.90 2.80
N ILE A 54 9.20 -24.54 1.95
CA ILE A 54 9.52 -23.14 1.64
C ILE A 54 8.28 -22.42 1.08
N GLY A 55 7.59 -23.02 0.11
CA GLY A 55 6.42 -22.41 -0.51
C GLY A 55 5.26 -22.18 0.46
N GLU A 56 5.02 -23.14 1.37
CA GLU A 56 3.96 -23.06 2.37
C GLU A 56 4.24 -21.94 3.38
N ILE A 57 5.46 -21.90 3.92
CA ILE A 57 5.87 -20.89 4.90
C ILE A 57 5.82 -19.48 4.30
N VAL A 58 6.42 -19.31 3.11
CA VAL A 58 6.46 -18.02 2.41
C VAL A 58 5.05 -17.56 2.06
N GLY A 59 4.21 -18.46 1.52
CA GLY A 59 2.83 -18.16 1.18
C GLY A 59 2.00 -17.74 2.39
N MET A 60 2.10 -18.46 3.51
CA MET A 60 1.39 -18.11 4.74
C MET A 60 1.85 -16.77 5.30
N ALA A 61 3.16 -16.50 5.35
CA ALA A 61 3.71 -15.25 5.86
C ALA A 61 3.28 -14.04 5.00
N LEU A 62 3.29 -14.20 3.68
CA LEU A 62 2.84 -13.16 2.75
C LEU A 62 1.35 -12.87 2.91
N VAL A 63 0.48 -13.88 3.00
CA VAL A 63 -0.96 -13.65 3.07
C VAL A 63 -1.41 -13.12 4.44
N ARG A 64 -0.82 -13.61 5.53
CA ARG A 64 -1.28 -13.28 6.90
C ARG A 64 -0.68 -12.00 7.46
N GLU A 65 0.54 -11.66 7.09
CA GLU A 65 1.28 -10.58 7.74
C GLU A 65 1.80 -9.57 6.72
N LEU A 66 2.75 -9.99 5.88
CA LEU A 66 3.52 -9.05 5.07
C LEU A 66 2.68 -8.39 3.98
N GLY A 67 1.77 -9.11 3.33
CA GLY A 67 0.89 -8.57 2.29
C GLY A 67 0.01 -7.42 2.81
N PRO A 68 -0.78 -7.64 3.88
CA PRO A 68 -1.55 -6.57 4.52
C PRO A 68 -0.68 -5.41 5.02
N VAL A 69 0.45 -5.69 5.69
CA VAL A 69 1.33 -4.66 6.26
C VAL A 69 1.97 -3.81 5.17
N LEU A 70 2.58 -4.43 4.15
CA LEU A 70 3.22 -3.72 3.05
C LEU A 70 2.21 -2.89 2.26
N THR A 71 1.01 -3.44 2.01
CA THR A 71 -0.04 -2.70 1.31
C THR A 71 -0.49 -1.48 2.10
N ALA A 72 -0.74 -1.63 3.40
CA ALA A 72 -1.15 -0.53 4.27
C ALA A 72 -0.08 0.57 4.34
N LEU A 73 1.19 0.20 4.47
CA LEU A 73 2.31 1.13 4.51
C LEU A 73 2.49 1.88 3.18
N MET A 74 2.51 1.15 2.05
CA MET A 74 2.76 1.76 0.73
C MET A 74 1.61 2.67 0.29
N VAL A 75 0.36 2.21 0.44
CA VAL A 75 -0.83 3.00 0.09
C VAL A 75 -0.98 4.18 1.04
N GLY A 76 -0.90 3.94 2.36
CA GLY A 76 -1.02 4.99 3.37
C GLY A 76 0.04 6.08 3.21
N GLY A 77 1.31 5.69 2.99
CA GLY A 77 2.40 6.64 2.79
C GLY A 77 2.22 7.50 1.53
N ARG A 78 1.90 6.88 0.39
CA ARG A 78 1.72 7.60 -0.88
C ARG A 78 0.49 8.50 -0.87
N VAL A 79 -0.67 7.94 -0.49
CA VAL A 79 -1.95 8.66 -0.51
C VAL A 79 -1.98 9.73 0.56
N GLY A 80 -1.53 9.42 1.78
CA GLY A 80 -1.48 10.39 2.88
C GLY A 80 -0.56 11.57 2.58
N SER A 81 0.61 11.32 2.00
CA SER A 81 1.53 12.40 1.58
C SER A 81 0.92 13.26 0.46
N GLY A 82 0.24 12.64 -0.50
CA GLY A 82 -0.44 13.35 -1.58
C GLY A 82 -1.55 14.28 -1.08
N ILE A 83 -2.44 13.77 -0.22
CA ILE A 83 -3.50 14.58 0.40
C ILE A 83 -2.91 15.70 1.25
N THR A 84 -1.86 15.41 2.04
CA THR A 84 -1.19 16.43 2.87
C THR A 84 -0.58 17.53 2.01
N ALA A 85 0.06 17.20 0.89
CA ALA A 85 0.64 18.18 -0.03
C ALA A 85 -0.44 19.04 -0.70
N GLU A 86 -1.56 18.45 -1.10
CA GLU A 86 -2.69 19.15 -1.70
C GLU A 86 -3.31 20.16 -0.73
N LEU A 87 -3.61 19.73 0.51
CA LEU A 87 -4.12 20.61 1.56
C LEU A 87 -3.10 21.69 1.94
N GLY A 88 -1.81 21.37 1.98
CA GLY A 88 -0.75 22.34 2.22
C GLY A 88 -0.70 23.43 1.15
N SER A 89 -0.85 23.05 -0.13
CA SER A 89 -0.92 24.00 -1.24
C SER A 89 -2.15 24.90 -1.15
N MET A 90 -3.31 24.34 -0.78
CA MET A 90 -4.54 25.10 -0.57
C MET A 90 -4.41 26.10 0.57
N LYS A 91 -3.68 25.74 1.65
CA LYS A 91 -3.42 26.65 2.76
C LYS A 91 -2.47 27.78 2.38
N VAL A 92 -1.41 27.51 1.62
CA VAL A 92 -0.45 28.52 1.14
C VAL A 92 -1.12 29.51 0.17
N THR A 93 -2.10 29.05 -0.60
CA THR A 93 -2.87 29.88 -1.53
C THR A 93 -4.11 30.52 -0.89
N GLU A 94 -4.24 30.44 0.44
CA GLU A 94 -5.36 30.98 1.23
C GLU A 94 -6.76 30.46 0.81
N GLN A 95 -6.83 29.41 0.00
CA GLN A 95 -8.09 28.80 -0.44
C GLN A 95 -8.87 28.20 0.74
N VAL A 96 -8.16 27.71 1.77
CA VAL A 96 -8.77 27.18 3.00
C VAL A 96 -9.31 28.29 3.91
N ASP A 97 -8.81 29.52 3.78
CA ASP A 97 -9.26 30.67 4.59
C ASP A 97 -10.36 31.48 3.88
N ALA A 98 -10.55 31.22 2.58
CA ALA A 98 -11.56 31.86 1.74
C ALA A 98 -12.96 31.20 1.83
N ILE A 99 -13.10 30.11 2.59
CA ILE A 99 -14.37 29.38 2.84
C ILE A 99 -15.06 29.88 4.11
#